data_AF-A0A8I2BED2-F1
#
_entry.id   AF-A0A8I2BED2-F1
#
_cell.length_a   1.000
_cell.length_b   1.000
_cell.length_c   1.000
_cell.angle_alpha   90.00
_cell.angle_beta   90.00
_cell.angle_gamma   90.00
#
_symmetry.space_group_name_H-M   'P 1'
#
loop_
_entity.id
_entity.type
_entity.pdbx_description
1 polymer ?
#
loop_
_entity_poly.entity_id
_entity_poly.type
_entity_poly.pdbx_seq_one_letter_code
_entity_poly.pdbx_strand_id
1 'polypeptide(L)'
;MRLLNKLETMSDMVALPTEMPTDTGSAAGSADISSLHTAIEELKLELLSDIRLMIDEQKKANAAAAPDDDEQADARKELRLVKNEVRALANSIQETKKEIAALYTAPEDDSGTRLNIVKGELDSVVAATEDATANILETVEKIDAVAHNIRSAATDDYTQGLADDIVELVVKVFESCNFQDLTGQRITKVVNTMKYIEERVNRVIEIWGEDDFGDFDLPPDPKGLDNLDKTVTKAPQNANRVSQDEVDQIFSQEEIDALFD
;
A
#
# COMPACT_ATOMS: atom_id res chain seq x y z
N MET A 1 48.70 -25.23 5.29
CA MET A 1 49.97 -25.12 4.54
C MET A 1 50.98 -24.15 5.17
N ARG A 2 50.65 -22.89 5.48
CA ARG A 2 51.64 -21.92 6.03
C ARG A 2 52.19 -22.23 7.43
N LEU A 3 51.42 -22.89 8.30
CA LEU A 3 51.86 -23.26 9.65
C LEU A 3 52.72 -24.54 9.68
N LEU A 4 52.42 -25.52 8.82
CA LEU A 4 53.24 -26.72 8.64
C LEU A 4 54.63 -26.39 8.08
N ASN A 5 54.70 -25.52 7.06
CA ASN A 5 55.99 -25.02 6.56
C ASN A 5 56.80 -24.29 7.64
N LYS A 6 56.13 -23.58 8.57
CA LYS A 6 56.80 -22.85 9.66
C LYS A 6 57.40 -23.78 10.72
N LEU A 7 56.73 -24.90 11.00
CA LEU A 7 57.22 -25.94 11.91
C LEU A 7 58.39 -26.72 11.31
N GLU A 8 58.33 -27.03 10.01
CA GLU A 8 59.42 -27.67 9.28
C GLU A 8 60.67 -26.78 9.25
N THR A 9 60.52 -25.47 8.99
CA THR A 9 61.63 -24.50 9.09
C THR A 9 62.16 -24.28 10.51
N MET A 10 61.38 -24.54 11.56
CA MET A 10 61.88 -24.46 12.94
C MET A 10 62.61 -25.75 13.36
N SER A 11 62.25 -26.90 12.79
CA SER A 11 62.97 -28.16 12.99
C SER A 11 64.39 -28.09 12.41
N ASP A 12 64.56 -27.47 11.23
CA ASP A 12 65.88 -27.29 10.60
C ASP A 12 66.76 -26.26 11.32
N MET A 13 66.18 -25.29 12.03
CA MET A 13 66.93 -24.25 12.73
C MET A 13 67.52 -24.73 14.06
N VAL A 14 67.13 -25.92 14.55
CA VAL A 14 67.64 -26.54 15.79
C VAL A 14 68.59 -27.71 15.51
N ALA A 15 69.00 -27.92 14.26
CA ALA A 15 70.16 -28.74 13.94
C ALA A 15 71.43 -27.99 14.38
N LEU A 16 71.83 -28.17 15.64
CA LEU A 16 73.13 -27.70 16.13
C LEU A 16 74.27 -28.31 15.29
N PRO A 17 75.31 -27.54 14.93
CA PRO A 17 76.46 -28.07 14.20
C PRO A 17 77.16 -29.17 15.02
N THR A 18 77.30 -30.36 14.44
CA THR A 18 77.91 -31.55 15.05
C THR A 18 79.45 -31.53 15.05
N GLU A 19 80.08 -30.36 15.16
CA GLU A 19 81.55 -30.25 15.14
C GLU A 19 82.03 -29.54 16.41
N MET A 20 82.54 -30.31 17.38
CA MET A 20 83.39 -29.78 18.44
C MET A 20 84.87 -30.07 18.13
N PRO A 21 85.77 -29.10 18.36
CA PRO A 21 87.21 -29.32 18.22
C PRO A 21 87.69 -30.24 19.35
N THR A 22 88.55 -31.20 19.00
CA THR A 22 89.26 -32.02 19.97
C THR A 22 90.26 -31.15 20.72
N ASP A 23 90.01 -30.86 21.99
CA ASP A 23 91.08 -30.51 22.92
C ASP A 23 90.86 -31.15 24.29
N THR A 24 91.97 -31.62 24.86
CA THR A 24 92.05 -32.60 25.95
C THR A 24 91.93 -31.94 27.33
N GLY A 25 90.95 -32.35 28.13
CA GLY A 25 90.96 -32.11 29.58
C GLY A 25 89.62 -32.27 30.30
N SER A 26 89.57 -33.21 31.25
CA SER A 26 88.51 -33.46 32.27
C SER A 26 87.33 -34.38 31.88
N ALA A 27 87.42 -35.66 32.27
CA ALA A 27 86.51 -36.75 31.94
C ALA A 27 85.34 -36.97 32.94
N ALA A 28 84.92 -35.95 33.72
CA ALA A 28 83.83 -36.08 34.68
C ALA A 28 82.51 -35.42 34.24
N GLY A 29 82.50 -34.58 33.20
CA GLY A 29 81.33 -33.79 32.78
C GLY A 29 80.59 -34.27 31.51
N SER A 30 81.16 -35.21 30.73
CA SER A 30 80.58 -35.59 29.42
C SER A 30 79.42 -36.59 29.50
N ALA A 31 79.38 -37.40 30.56
CA ALA A 31 78.31 -38.38 30.79
C ALA A 31 76.98 -37.69 31.17
N ASP A 32 77.05 -36.62 31.97
CA ASP A 32 75.89 -35.83 32.42
C ASP A 32 75.28 -34.99 31.28
N ILE A 33 76.10 -34.51 30.35
CA ILE A 33 75.63 -33.72 29.20
C ILE A 33 74.94 -34.62 28.17
N SER A 34 75.40 -35.87 28.01
CA SER A 34 74.81 -36.83 27.07
C SER A 34 73.48 -37.39 27.57
N SER A 35 73.35 -37.63 28.88
CA SER A 35 72.08 -38.01 29.52
C SER A 35 71.08 -36.86 29.49
N LEU A 36 71.53 -35.62 29.75
CA LEU A 36 70.72 -34.41 29.62
C LEU A 36 70.23 -34.21 28.17
N HIS A 37 71.09 -34.42 27.18
CA HIS A 37 70.71 -34.32 25.76
C HIS A 37 69.67 -35.38 25.37
N THR A 38 69.81 -36.61 25.88
CA THR A 38 68.84 -37.69 25.63
C THR A 38 67.48 -37.38 26.26
N ALA A 39 67.46 -36.88 27.50
CA ALA A 39 66.24 -36.46 28.17
C ALA A 39 65.55 -35.27 27.47
N ILE A 40 66.32 -34.35 26.89
CA ILE A 40 65.81 -33.23 26.10
C ILE A 40 65.16 -33.73 24.80
N GLU A 41 65.76 -34.68 24.09
CA GLU A 41 65.16 -35.23 22.87
C GLU A 41 63.89 -36.05 23.18
N GLU A 42 63.84 -36.76 24.32
CA GLU A 42 62.64 -37.47 24.77
C GLU A 42 61.49 -36.49 25.11
N LEU A 43 61.78 -35.45 25.90
CA LEU A 43 60.83 -34.37 26.20
C LEU A 43 60.36 -33.63 24.94
N LYS A 44 61.23 -33.46 23.95
CA LYS A 44 60.90 -32.83 22.66
C LYS A 44 59.97 -33.71 21.83
N LEU A 45 60.19 -35.03 21.80
CA LEU A 45 59.29 -35.97 21.12
C LEU A 45 57.91 -36.01 21.76
N GLU A 46 57.85 -36.01 23.10
CA GLU A 46 56.60 -35.97 23.85
C GLU A 46 55.84 -34.66 23.60
N LEU A 47 56.53 -33.51 23.69
CA LEU A 47 55.94 -32.20 23.44
C LEU A 47 55.43 -32.07 21.99
N LEU A 48 56.15 -32.60 21.00
CA LEU A 48 55.71 -32.57 19.60
C LEU A 48 54.49 -33.47 19.37
N SER A 49 54.39 -34.60 20.07
CA SER A 49 53.22 -35.47 20.05
C SER A 49 52.00 -34.76 20.63
N ASP A 50 52.15 -34.11 21.78
CA ASP A 50 51.08 -33.36 22.44
C ASP A 50 50.63 -32.17 21.59
N ILE A 51 51.55 -31.40 21.02
CA ILE A 51 51.22 -30.30 20.10
C ILE A 51 50.45 -30.83 18.88
N ARG A 52 50.82 -32.00 18.35
CA ARG A 52 50.12 -32.60 17.21
C ARG A 52 48.70 -33.03 17.59
N LEU A 53 48.52 -33.64 18.78
CA LEU A 53 47.21 -34.00 19.31
C LEU A 53 46.33 -32.75 19.53
N MET A 54 46.88 -31.72 20.17
CA MET A 54 46.18 -30.44 20.37
C MET A 54 45.79 -29.78 19.04
N ILE A 55 46.66 -29.80 18.02
CA ILE A 55 46.33 -29.25 16.70
C ILE A 55 45.20 -30.03 16.04
N ASP A 56 45.19 -31.36 16.16
CA ASP A 56 44.15 -32.18 15.55
C ASP A 56 42.82 -32.10 16.30
N GLU A 57 42.83 -31.94 17.62
CA GLU A 57 41.65 -31.59 18.42
C GLU A 57 41.12 -30.20 18.05
N GLN A 58 42.00 -29.20 17.93
CA GLN A 58 41.62 -27.84 17.53
C GLN A 58 41.03 -27.81 16.11
N LYS A 59 41.56 -28.62 15.19
CA LYS A 59 41.00 -28.78 13.83
C LYS A 59 39.62 -29.43 13.87
N LYS A 60 39.43 -30.48 14.68
CA LYS A 60 38.13 -31.14 14.83
C LYS A 60 37.09 -30.20 15.45
N ALA A 61 37.47 -29.45 16.49
CA ALA A 61 36.62 -28.44 17.09
C ALA A 61 36.24 -27.32 16.11
N ASN A 62 37.19 -26.83 15.32
CA ASN A 62 36.91 -25.82 14.29
C ASN A 62 36.07 -26.35 13.13
N ALA A 63 36.21 -27.63 12.75
CA ALA A 63 35.37 -28.26 11.74
C ALA A 63 33.94 -28.49 12.23
N ALA A 64 33.76 -28.80 13.51
CA ALA A 64 32.44 -28.94 14.14
C ALA A 64 31.76 -27.60 14.47
N ALA A 65 32.54 -26.51 14.57
CA ALA A 65 32.05 -25.15 14.78
C ALA A 65 31.82 -24.37 13.47
N ALA A 66 32.17 -24.95 12.31
CA ALA A 66 31.74 -24.42 11.03
C ALA A 66 30.20 -24.62 10.94
N PRO A 67 29.42 -23.56 10.68
CA PRO A 67 27.97 -23.73 10.50
C PRO A 67 27.77 -24.71 9.34
N ASP A 68 26.92 -25.73 9.53
CA ASP A 68 26.64 -26.75 8.51
C ASP A 68 26.38 -26.05 7.16
N ASP A 69 27.00 -26.53 6.08
CA ASP A 69 26.86 -25.94 4.75
C ASP A 69 25.38 -25.84 4.34
N ASP A 70 24.54 -26.73 4.87
CA ASP A 70 23.08 -26.75 4.71
C ASP A 70 22.39 -25.57 5.44
N GLU A 71 22.76 -25.24 6.69
CA GLU A 71 22.20 -24.07 7.41
C GLU A 71 22.57 -22.75 6.72
N GLN A 72 23.78 -22.65 6.18
CA GLN A 72 24.19 -21.48 5.39
C GLN A 72 23.49 -21.42 4.03
N ALA A 73 23.18 -22.56 3.42
CA ALA A 73 22.43 -22.62 2.17
C ALA A 73 20.97 -22.18 2.38
N ASP A 74 20.35 -22.60 3.47
CA ASP A 74 18.99 -22.21 3.84
C ASP A 74 18.91 -20.71 4.16
N ALA A 75 19.83 -20.15 4.96
CA ALA A 75 19.87 -18.70 5.22
C ALA A 75 20.06 -17.86 3.94
N ARG A 76 20.87 -18.33 2.98
CA ARG A 76 21.04 -17.66 1.67
C ARG A 76 19.77 -17.76 0.82
N LYS A 77 19.04 -18.86 0.91
CA LYS A 77 17.76 -19.06 0.22
C LYS A 77 16.69 -18.13 0.80
N GLU A 78 16.56 -18.06 2.12
CA GLU A 78 15.66 -17.13 2.81
C GLU A 78 15.98 -15.67 2.45
N LEU A 79 17.26 -15.27 2.50
CA LEU A 79 17.67 -13.93 2.09
C LEU A 79 17.32 -13.62 0.62
N ARG A 80 17.45 -14.61 -0.27
CA ARG A 80 17.03 -14.47 -1.68
C ARG A 80 15.52 -14.30 -1.81
N LEU A 81 14.74 -15.04 -1.04
CA LEU A 81 13.28 -14.92 -1.01
C LEU A 81 12.86 -13.52 -0.53
N VAL A 82 13.38 -13.08 0.62
CA VAL A 82 13.11 -11.74 1.16
C VAL A 82 13.53 -10.65 0.17
N LYS A 83 14.69 -10.78 -0.48
CA LYS A 83 15.13 -9.82 -1.50
C LYS A 83 14.19 -9.78 -2.71
N ASN A 84 13.66 -10.91 -3.13
CA ASN A 84 12.69 -10.98 -4.22
C ASN A 84 11.35 -10.35 -3.80
N GLU A 85 10.88 -10.61 -2.58
CA GLU A 85 9.67 -10.01 -2.02
C GLU A 85 9.80 -8.49 -1.89
N VAL A 86 10.93 -7.99 -1.38
CA VAL A 86 11.20 -6.55 -1.28
C VAL A 86 11.22 -5.89 -2.66
N ARG A 87 11.76 -6.55 -3.68
CA ARG A 87 11.71 -6.06 -5.06
C ARG A 87 10.29 -6.06 -5.62
N ALA A 88 9.51 -7.11 -5.35
CA ALA A 88 8.12 -7.17 -5.77
C ALA A 88 7.30 -6.03 -5.12
N LEU A 89 7.51 -5.78 -3.83
CA LEU A 89 6.89 -4.68 -3.11
C LEU A 89 7.31 -3.32 -3.69
N ALA A 90 8.60 -3.12 -3.97
CA ALA A 90 9.09 -1.90 -4.59
C ALA A 90 8.44 -1.64 -5.95
N ASN A 91 8.29 -2.68 -6.79
CA ASN A 91 7.60 -2.55 -8.07
C ASN A 91 6.12 -2.20 -7.89
N SER A 92 5.43 -2.82 -6.94
CA SER A 92 4.02 -2.52 -6.64
C SER A 92 3.83 -1.08 -6.13
N ILE A 93 4.77 -0.55 -5.33
CA ILE A 93 4.78 0.85 -4.91
C ILE A 93 4.96 1.78 -6.11
N GLN A 94 5.84 1.46 -7.06
CA GLN A 94 6.04 2.26 -8.27
C GLN A 94 4.78 2.28 -9.16
N GLU A 95 4.09 1.16 -9.30
CA GLU A 95 2.82 1.08 -10.01
C GLU A 95 1.73 1.91 -9.31
N THR A 96 1.65 1.82 -7.98
CA THR A 96 0.73 2.63 -7.16
C THR A 96 1.01 4.13 -7.29
N LYS A 97 2.30 4.53 -7.28
CA LYS A 97 2.72 5.92 -7.51
C LYS A 97 2.28 6.43 -8.88
N LYS A 98 2.44 5.61 -9.92
CA LYS A 98 1.98 5.93 -11.28
C LYS A 98 0.46 6.11 -11.35
N GLU A 99 -0.31 5.24 -10.70
CA GLU A 99 -1.77 5.36 -10.66
C GLU A 99 -2.22 6.63 -9.92
N ILE A 100 -1.57 6.96 -8.80
CA ILE A 100 -1.85 8.18 -8.05
C ILE A 100 -1.49 9.43 -8.87
N ALA A 101 -0.34 9.43 -9.56
CA ALA A 101 0.03 10.51 -10.48
C ALA A 101 -1.04 10.70 -11.57
N ALA A 102 -1.55 9.61 -12.16
CA ALA A 102 -2.62 9.65 -13.16
C ALA A 102 -3.96 10.19 -12.63
N LEU A 103 -4.22 10.10 -11.32
CA LEU A 103 -5.37 10.75 -10.69
C LEU A 103 -5.13 12.25 -10.49
N TYR A 104 -3.88 12.64 -10.30
CA TYR A 104 -3.51 14.01 -9.94
C TYR A 104 -3.31 14.92 -11.16
N THR A 105 -2.55 14.46 -12.16
CA THR A 105 -2.25 15.25 -13.37
C THR A 105 -3.48 15.31 -14.29
N ALA A 106 -4.00 16.51 -14.51
CA ALA A 106 -4.98 16.76 -15.56
C ALA A 106 -4.30 16.77 -16.94
N PRO A 107 -4.99 16.35 -18.02
CA PRO A 107 -4.49 16.54 -19.37
C PRO A 107 -4.58 18.04 -19.71
N GLU A 108 -3.44 18.66 -19.98
CA GLU A 108 -3.27 19.91 -20.74
C GLU A 108 -3.59 21.28 -20.12
N ASP A 109 -3.93 21.45 -18.84
CA ASP A 109 -4.03 22.83 -18.31
C ASP A 109 -3.72 22.99 -16.83
N ASP A 110 -3.24 24.19 -16.49
CA ASP A 110 -2.94 24.73 -15.14
C ASP A 110 -4.20 24.89 -14.25
N SER A 111 -5.26 24.13 -14.53
CA SER A 111 -6.62 24.29 -14.00
C SER A 111 -6.92 23.42 -12.76
N GLY A 112 -5.93 22.65 -12.30
CA GLY A 112 -6.01 21.85 -11.08
C GLY A 112 -6.10 20.34 -11.33
N THR A 113 -6.28 19.59 -10.24
CA THR A 113 -6.32 18.12 -10.25
C THR A 113 -7.54 17.60 -11.00
N ARG A 114 -7.44 16.45 -11.70
CA ARG A 114 -8.60 15.81 -12.36
C ARG A 114 -9.79 15.59 -11.42
N LEU A 115 -9.50 15.30 -10.15
CA LEU A 115 -10.52 15.16 -9.10
C LEU A 115 -11.26 16.47 -8.80
N ASN A 116 -10.58 17.62 -8.89
CA ASN A 116 -11.19 18.93 -8.73
C ASN A 116 -12.12 19.28 -9.89
N ILE A 117 -11.76 18.90 -11.12
CA ILE A 117 -12.62 19.07 -12.30
C ILE A 117 -13.93 18.28 -12.12
N VAL A 118 -13.84 16.99 -11.80
CA VAL A 118 -15.02 16.13 -11.62
C VAL A 118 -15.91 16.63 -10.47
N LYS A 119 -15.31 17.11 -9.38
CA LYS A 119 -16.03 17.73 -8.28
C LYS A 119 -16.79 18.99 -8.72
N GLY A 120 -16.12 19.89 -9.44
CA GLY A 120 -16.74 21.12 -9.95
C GLY A 120 -17.90 20.84 -10.89
N GLU A 121 -17.75 19.86 -11.79
CA GLU A 121 -18.84 19.41 -12.67
C GLU A 121 -20.01 18.83 -11.88
N LEU A 122 -19.75 18.02 -10.83
CA LEU A 122 -20.80 17.44 -10.02
C LEU A 122 -21.55 18.49 -9.19
N ASP A 123 -20.85 19.49 -8.64
CA ASP A 123 -21.45 20.63 -7.95
C ASP A 123 -22.32 21.48 -8.93
N SER A 124 -21.84 21.68 -10.16
CA SER A 124 -22.59 22.35 -11.23
C SER A 124 -23.87 21.60 -11.61
N VAL A 125 -23.81 20.27 -11.71
CA VAL A 125 -25.00 19.43 -11.96
C VAL A 125 -26.02 19.58 -10.84
N VAL A 126 -25.59 19.56 -9.57
CA VAL A 126 -26.51 19.77 -8.43
C VAL A 126 -27.19 21.13 -8.56
N ALA A 127 -26.43 22.22 -8.73
CA ALA A 127 -26.97 23.56 -8.86
C ALA A 127 -27.95 23.68 -10.03
N ALA A 128 -27.59 23.15 -11.21
CA ALA A 128 -28.46 23.17 -12.39
C ALA A 128 -29.77 22.38 -12.16
N THR A 129 -29.72 21.28 -11.41
CA THR A 129 -30.93 20.50 -11.09
C THR A 129 -31.81 21.17 -10.03
N GLU A 130 -31.23 21.89 -9.08
CA GLU A 130 -31.95 22.71 -8.10
C GLU A 130 -32.67 23.87 -8.81
N ASP A 131 -31.96 24.60 -9.67
CA ASP A 131 -32.53 25.70 -10.46
C ASP A 131 -33.64 25.20 -11.41
N ALA A 132 -33.44 24.07 -12.08
CA ALA A 132 -34.46 23.47 -12.93
C ALA A 132 -35.72 23.11 -12.12
N THR A 133 -35.54 22.52 -10.93
CA THR A 133 -36.65 22.18 -10.02
C THR A 133 -37.39 23.42 -9.56
N ALA A 134 -36.67 24.47 -9.16
CA ALA A 134 -37.27 25.74 -8.74
C ALA A 134 -38.13 26.36 -9.86
N ASN A 135 -37.64 26.36 -11.10
CA ASN A 135 -38.38 26.84 -12.26
C ASN A 135 -39.63 25.99 -12.56
N ILE A 136 -39.54 24.65 -12.40
CA ILE A 136 -40.69 23.74 -12.54
C ILE A 136 -41.75 24.08 -11.49
N LEU A 137 -41.36 24.21 -10.22
CA LEU A 137 -42.28 24.53 -9.12
C LEU A 137 -42.95 25.89 -9.32
N GLU A 138 -42.20 26.94 -9.72
CA GLU A 138 -42.76 28.25 -10.02
C GLU A 138 -43.78 28.19 -11.19
N THR A 139 -43.49 27.39 -12.21
CA THR A 139 -44.40 27.20 -13.34
C THR A 139 -45.67 26.47 -12.91
N VAL A 140 -45.55 25.48 -12.03
CA VAL A 140 -46.66 24.70 -11.47
C VAL A 140 -47.54 25.57 -10.57
N GLU A 141 -46.95 26.46 -9.76
CA GLU A 141 -47.70 27.46 -8.97
C GLU A 141 -48.55 28.38 -9.87
N LYS A 142 -48.01 28.80 -11.02
CA LYS A 142 -48.78 29.58 -12.00
C LYS A 142 -49.92 28.78 -12.60
N ILE A 143 -49.72 27.48 -12.87
CA ILE A 143 -50.78 26.58 -13.36
C ILE A 143 -51.88 26.46 -12.30
N ASP A 144 -51.53 26.30 -11.02
CA ASP A 144 -52.49 26.23 -9.91
C ASP A 144 -53.35 27.49 -9.81
N ALA A 145 -52.72 28.67 -9.88
CA ALA A 145 -53.43 29.95 -9.87
C ALA A 145 -54.40 30.09 -11.06
N VAL A 146 -54.00 29.64 -12.26
CA VAL A 146 -54.86 29.63 -13.44
C VAL A 146 -56.02 28.64 -13.26
N ALA A 147 -55.79 27.46 -12.71
CA ALA A 147 -56.83 26.48 -12.42
C ALA A 147 -57.87 27.03 -11.43
N HIS A 148 -57.44 27.69 -10.35
CA HIS A 148 -58.32 28.36 -9.40
C HIS A 148 -59.15 29.50 -10.04
N ASN A 149 -58.55 30.26 -10.97
CA ASN A 149 -59.28 31.28 -11.73
C ASN A 149 -60.35 30.65 -12.65
N ILE A 150 -60.03 29.55 -13.34
CA ILE A 150 -60.99 28.79 -14.17
C ILE A 150 -62.14 28.30 -13.30
N ARG A 151 -61.84 27.67 -12.17
CA ARG A 151 -62.83 27.16 -11.22
C ARG A 151 -63.78 28.26 -10.74
N SER A 152 -63.24 29.44 -10.41
CA SER A 152 -64.01 30.58 -9.91
C SER A 152 -64.87 31.25 -10.98
N ALA A 153 -64.44 31.23 -12.24
CA ALA A 153 -65.15 31.83 -13.36
C ALA A 153 -66.17 30.88 -14.03
N ALA A 154 -66.00 29.56 -13.84
CA ALA A 154 -66.86 28.54 -14.42
C ALA A 154 -68.27 28.57 -13.82
N THR A 155 -69.28 28.53 -14.70
CA THR A 155 -70.70 28.52 -14.34
C THR A 155 -71.32 27.13 -14.34
N ASP A 156 -70.61 26.14 -14.87
CA ASP A 156 -71.04 24.74 -15.00
C ASP A 156 -70.12 23.78 -14.23
N ASP A 157 -70.71 22.74 -13.67
CA ASP A 157 -70.02 21.74 -12.85
C ASP A 157 -68.94 20.97 -13.63
N TYR A 158 -69.09 20.83 -14.95
CA TYR A 158 -68.11 20.11 -15.78
C TYR A 158 -66.78 20.88 -15.85
N THR A 159 -66.83 22.17 -16.15
CA THR A 159 -65.63 23.02 -16.19
C THR A 159 -65.00 23.21 -14.81
N GLN A 160 -65.81 23.24 -13.74
CA GLN A 160 -65.27 23.22 -12.37
C GLN A 160 -64.55 21.91 -12.05
N GLY A 161 -65.11 20.76 -12.46
CA GLY A 161 -64.46 19.45 -12.30
C GLY A 161 -63.12 19.35 -13.02
N LEU A 162 -63.02 19.87 -14.24
CA LEU A 162 -61.74 19.92 -14.96
C LEU A 162 -60.70 20.80 -14.25
N ALA A 163 -61.11 21.88 -13.59
CA ALA A 163 -60.20 22.70 -12.81
C ALA A 163 -59.71 21.98 -11.55
N ASP A 164 -60.59 21.22 -10.89
CA ASP A 164 -60.23 20.39 -9.73
C ASP A 164 -59.25 19.28 -10.13
N ASP A 165 -59.43 18.65 -11.29
CA ASP A 165 -58.48 17.67 -11.84
C ASP A 165 -57.09 18.28 -12.08
N ILE A 166 -57.01 19.53 -12.55
CA ILE A 166 -55.73 20.24 -12.73
C ILE A 166 -55.04 20.47 -11.38
N VAL A 167 -55.79 20.90 -10.36
CA VAL A 167 -55.25 21.10 -9.00
C VAL A 167 -54.70 19.79 -8.44
N GLU A 168 -55.41 18.66 -8.64
CA GLU A 168 -54.91 17.34 -8.20
C GLU A 168 -53.61 16.95 -8.93
N LEU A 169 -53.51 17.22 -10.22
CA LEU A 169 -52.28 16.99 -10.99
C LEU A 169 -51.12 17.86 -10.50
N VAL A 170 -51.39 19.12 -10.14
CA VAL A 170 -50.39 20.02 -9.56
C VAL A 170 -49.85 19.47 -8.23
N VAL A 171 -50.72 18.98 -7.34
CA VAL A 171 -50.31 18.35 -6.07
C VAL A 171 -49.37 17.17 -6.31
N LYS A 172 -49.68 16.30 -7.29
CA LYS A 172 -48.81 15.16 -7.66
C LYS A 172 -47.42 15.59 -8.14
N VAL A 173 -47.31 16.75 -8.81
CA VAL A 173 -46.02 17.30 -9.22
C VAL A 173 -45.22 17.78 -8.01
N PHE A 174 -45.84 18.49 -7.06
CA PHE A 174 -45.18 18.89 -5.81
C PHE A 174 -44.63 17.69 -5.03
N GLU A 175 -45.43 16.63 -4.89
CA GLU A 175 -45.00 15.39 -4.21
C GLU A 175 -43.82 14.71 -4.94
N SER A 176 -43.85 14.71 -6.28
CA SER A 176 -42.77 14.11 -7.08
C SER A 176 -41.46 14.90 -7.00
N CYS A 177 -41.54 16.23 -6.97
CA CYS A 177 -40.38 17.11 -6.83
C CYS A 177 -39.74 17.00 -5.44
N ASN A 178 -40.47 16.58 -4.40
CA ASN A 178 -39.90 16.35 -3.06
C ASN A 178 -38.81 15.25 -3.08
N PHE A 179 -38.85 14.31 -4.03
CA PHE A 179 -37.81 13.28 -4.19
C PHE A 179 -36.48 13.81 -4.77
N GLN A 180 -36.47 15.03 -5.33
CA GLN A 180 -35.26 15.69 -5.82
C GLN A 180 -34.33 16.10 -4.68
N ASP A 181 -34.87 16.51 -3.52
CA ASP A 181 -34.06 16.88 -2.35
C ASP A 181 -33.19 15.70 -1.87
N LEU A 182 -33.76 14.49 -1.83
CA LEU A 182 -33.02 13.27 -1.51
C LEU A 182 -31.89 12.99 -2.52
N THR A 183 -32.09 13.36 -3.79
CA THR A 183 -31.08 13.19 -4.84
C THR A 183 -29.95 14.20 -4.67
N GLY A 184 -30.26 15.47 -4.39
CA GLY A 184 -29.28 16.50 -4.07
C GLY A 184 -28.42 16.13 -2.85
N GLN A 185 -29.04 15.61 -1.79
CA GLN A 185 -28.33 15.11 -0.60
C GLN A 185 -27.40 13.94 -0.91
N ARG A 186 -27.85 12.98 -1.74
CA ARG A 186 -27.03 11.82 -2.14
C ARG A 186 -25.82 12.26 -2.96
N ILE A 187 -26.01 13.16 -3.92
CA ILE A 187 -24.90 13.69 -4.73
C ILE A 187 -23.92 14.46 -3.84
N THR A 188 -24.42 15.28 -2.91
CA THR A 188 -23.58 15.99 -1.93
C THR A 188 -22.72 15.03 -1.10
N LYS A 189 -23.26 13.87 -0.69
CA LYS A 189 -22.48 12.83 0.00
C LYS A 189 -21.37 12.25 -0.89
N VAL A 190 -21.64 12.03 -2.19
CA VAL A 190 -20.63 11.58 -3.16
C VAL A 190 -19.53 12.62 -3.31
N VAL A 191 -19.88 13.89 -3.48
CA VAL A 191 -18.92 15.01 -3.54
C VAL A 191 -18.03 15.04 -2.31
N ASN A 192 -18.60 14.92 -1.12
CA ASN A 192 -17.83 14.91 0.13
C ASN A 192 -16.91 13.69 0.25
N THR A 193 -17.33 12.54 -0.26
CA THR A 193 -16.48 11.34 -0.32
C THR A 193 -15.30 11.56 -1.28
N MET A 194 -15.54 12.21 -2.42
CA MET A 194 -14.47 12.58 -3.36
C MET A 194 -13.47 13.55 -2.71
N LYS A 195 -13.92 14.54 -1.95
CA LYS A 195 -13.03 15.43 -1.16
C LYS A 195 -12.16 14.64 -0.17
N TYR A 196 -12.74 13.66 0.53
CA TYR A 196 -11.97 12.81 1.44
C TYR A 196 -10.90 11.99 0.72
N ILE A 197 -11.21 11.47 -0.47
CA ILE A 197 -10.23 10.76 -1.31
C ILE A 197 -9.12 11.71 -1.76
N GLU A 198 -9.47 12.92 -2.19
CA GLU A 198 -8.51 13.98 -2.57
C GLU A 198 -7.51 14.27 -1.46
N GLU A 199 -8.00 14.52 -0.25
CA GLU A 199 -7.15 14.78 0.90
C GLU A 199 -6.21 13.62 1.20
N ARG A 200 -6.67 12.38 1.03
CA ARG A 200 -5.83 11.20 1.28
C ARG A 200 -4.75 11.04 0.22
N VAL A 201 -5.09 11.29 -1.04
CA VAL A 201 -4.15 11.30 -2.15
C VAL A 201 -3.09 12.38 -1.93
N ASN A 202 -3.49 13.60 -1.56
CA ASN A 202 -2.57 14.69 -1.24
C ASN A 202 -1.62 14.33 -0.09
N ARG A 203 -2.11 13.68 0.97
CA ARG A 203 -1.25 13.17 2.05
C ARG A 203 -0.24 12.13 1.57
N VAL A 204 -0.61 11.26 0.64
CA VAL A 204 0.32 10.26 0.08
C VAL A 204 1.40 10.93 -0.76
N ILE A 205 1.02 11.95 -1.54
CA ILE A 205 1.96 12.76 -2.32
C ILE A 205 2.94 13.49 -1.39
N GLU A 206 2.44 14.11 -0.32
CA GLU A 206 3.27 14.80 0.69
C GLU A 206 4.28 13.87 1.37
N ILE A 207 3.88 12.62 1.68
CA ILE A 207 4.78 11.63 2.32
C ILE A 207 5.92 11.21 1.40
N TRP A 208 5.66 11.09 0.09
CA TRP A 208 6.67 10.63 -0.88
C TRP A 208 7.46 11.79 -1.53
N GLY A 209 6.94 13.01 -1.49
CA GLY A 209 7.52 14.19 -2.14
C GLY A 209 7.05 14.34 -3.59
N GLU A 210 6.90 15.57 -4.07
CA GLU A 210 6.40 15.87 -5.42
C GLU A 210 7.36 15.37 -6.53
N ASP A 211 8.67 15.41 -6.27
CA ASP A 211 9.71 14.94 -7.21
C ASP A 211 9.55 13.44 -7.57
N ASP A 212 9.00 12.64 -6.66
CA ASP A 212 8.80 11.19 -6.85
C ASP A 212 7.65 10.86 -7.83
N PHE A 213 6.89 11.86 -8.27
CA PHE A 213 5.77 11.71 -9.21
C PHE A 213 5.97 12.40 -10.56
N GLY A 214 7.03 13.20 -10.72
CA GLY A 214 7.29 13.98 -11.94
C GLY A 214 7.76 13.17 -13.16
N ASP A 215 8.24 11.94 -12.95
CA ASP A 215 8.90 11.13 -13.99
C ASP A 215 8.01 10.05 -14.64
N PHE A 216 6.71 10.02 -14.33
CA PHE A 216 5.84 9.01 -14.91
C PHE A 216 5.38 9.43 -16.32
N ASP A 217 5.67 8.57 -17.32
CA ASP A 217 5.00 8.63 -18.62
C ASP A 217 3.55 8.15 -18.45
N LEU A 218 2.66 9.12 -18.26
CA LEU A 218 1.25 8.92 -18.00
C LEU A 218 0.50 8.80 -19.33
N PRO A 219 -0.37 7.79 -19.50
CA PRO A 219 -1.18 7.68 -20.70
C PRO A 219 -2.02 8.96 -20.88
N PRO A 220 -2.09 9.53 -22.10
CA PRO A 220 -3.04 10.60 -22.40
C PRO A 220 -4.46 10.01 -22.27
N ASP A 221 -5.16 10.47 -21.23
CA ASP A 221 -6.54 10.11 -20.84
C ASP A 221 -6.84 8.59 -20.73
N PRO A 222 -6.90 8.02 -19.51
CA PRO A 222 -7.47 6.70 -19.32
C PRO A 222 -9.00 6.79 -19.46
N LYS A 223 -9.47 6.65 -20.70
CA LYS A 223 -10.87 6.41 -21.10
C LYS A 223 -11.88 7.45 -20.58
N GLY A 224 -12.02 8.55 -21.32
CA GLY A 224 -13.36 8.95 -21.76
C GLY A 224 -13.94 10.22 -21.17
N LEU A 225 -13.12 11.20 -20.76
CA LEU A 225 -13.65 12.56 -20.59
C LEU A 225 -14.25 13.09 -21.91
N ASP A 226 -13.66 12.70 -23.04
CA ASP A 226 -14.14 13.03 -24.40
C ASP A 226 -15.48 12.33 -24.78
N ASN A 227 -15.94 11.37 -23.96
CA ASN A 227 -17.19 10.63 -24.16
C ASN A 227 -18.25 10.91 -23.09
N LEU A 228 -17.99 11.82 -22.15
CA LEU A 228 -18.94 12.15 -21.09
C LEU A 228 -20.25 12.71 -21.69
N ASP A 229 -20.14 13.56 -22.70
CA ASP A 229 -21.25 14.17 -23.43
C ASP A 229 -22.18 13.12 -24.10
N LYS A 230 -21.63 11.98 -24.53
CA LYS A 230 -22.41 10.91 -25.20
C LYS A 230 -23.10 9.96 -24.22
N THR A 231 -22.67 9.92 -22.95
CA THR A 231 -23.11 8.91 -21.98
C THR A 231 -24.14 9.45 -21.00
N VAL A 232 -24.15 10.77 -20.74
CA VAL A 232 -25.10 11.44 -19.83
C VAL A 232 -26.55 11.43 -20.38
N THR A 233 -26.76 11.14 -21.66
CA THR A 233 -28.10 11.04 -22.28
C THR A 233 -28.85 9.74 -21.95
N LYS A 234 -28.24 8.80 -21.20
CA LYS A 234 -28.91 7.57 -20.76
C LYS A 234 -29.07 7.60 -19.25
N ALA A 235 -30.28 7.90 -18.79
CA ALA A 235 -30.66 7.75 -17.40
C ALA A 235 -30.31 6.32 -16.91
N PRO A 236 -29.69 6.17 -15.73
CA PRO A 236 -29.38 4.84 -15.19
C PRO A 236 -30.70 4.08 -14.95
N GLN A 237 -30.93 3.02 -15.73
CA GLN A 237 -32.13 2.19 -15.63
C GLN A 237 -32.17 1.30 -14.39
N ASN A 238 -31.07 1.26 -13.62
CA ASN A 238 -30.91 0.36 -12.48
C ASN A 238 -30.61 1.14 -11.20
N ALA A 239 -31.57 1.96 -10.77
CA ALA A 239 -31.69 2.26 -9.36
C ALA A 239 -32.62 1.17 -8.77
N ASN A 240 -32.06 0.18 -8.06
CA ASN A 240 -32.84 -0.48 -7.02
C ASN A 240 -33.27 0.64 -6.07
N ARG A 241 -34.46 1.19 -6.29
CA ARG A 241 -35.10 2.11 -5.37
C ARG A 241 -35.37 1.27 -4.13
N VAL A 242 -34.58 1.50 -3.07
CA VAL A 242 -34.95 1.08 -1.72
C VAL A 242 -36.39 1.54 -1.53
N SER A 243 -37.30 0.59 -1.31
CA SER A 243 -38.72 0.93 -1.16
C SER A 243 -38.88 1.70 0.15
N GLN A 244 -39.84 2.63 0.19
CA GLN A 244 -40.13 3.37 1.42
C GLN A 244 -40.49 2.39 2.56
N ASP A 245 -41.07 1.24 2.23
CA ASP A 245 -41.34 0.15 3.16
C ASP A 245 -40.07 -0.39 3.84
N GLU A 246 -38.94 -0.50 3.12
CA GLU A 246 -37.65 -0.93 3.71
C GLU A 246 -37.06 0.15 4.63
N VAL A 247 -37.28 1.43 4.32
CA VAL A 247 -36.86 2.55 5.17
C VAL A 247 -37.69 2.59 6.45
N ASP A 248 -39.01 2.42 6.33
CA ASP A 248 -39.93 2.44 7.47
C ASP A 248 -39.74 1.23 8.37
N GLN A 249 -39.27 0.10 7.83
CA GLN A 249 -38.91 -1.09 8.60
C GLN A 249 -37.66 -0.86 9.46
N ILE A 250 -36.63 -0.18 8.94
CA ILE A 250 -35.38 0.16 9.65
C ILE A 250 -35.61 1.18 10.77
N PHE A 251 -36.61 2.05 10.64
CA PHE A 251 -36.96 3.04 11.66
C PHE A 251 -38.20 2.65 12.48
N SER A 252 -38.63 1.40 12.40
CA SER A 252 -39.75 0.90 13.20
C SER A 252 -39.39 0.92 14.69
N GLN A 253 -40.38 1.27 15.52
CA GLN A 253 -40.23 1.38 16.97
C GLN A 253 -39.69 0.08 17.60
N GLU A 254 -40.00 -1.06 16.97
CA GLU A 254 -39.57 -2.41 17.39
C GLU A 254 -38.06 -2.64 17.21
N GLU A 255 -37.45 -2.15 16.13
CA GLU A 255 -35.99 -2.23 15.94
C GLU A 255 -35.23 -1.20 16.77
N ILE A 256 -35.82 -0.02 16.99
CA ILE A 256 -35.26 1.00 17.88
C ILE A 256 -35.24 0.46 19.32
N ASP A 257 -36.33 -0.13 19.80
CA ASP A 257 -36.40 -0.70 21.14
C ASP A 257 -35.43 -1.90 21.30
N ALA A 258 -35.23 -2.71 20.25
CA ALA A 258 -34.27 -3.82 20.25
C ALA A 258 -32.79 -3.38 20.28
N LEU A 259 -32.49 -2.11 19.99
CA LEU A 259 -31.12 -1.56 20.01
C LEU A 259 -30.73 -1.01 21.39
N PHE A 260 -31.71 -0.77 22.27
CA PHE A 260 -31.54 -0.17 23.59
C PHE A 260 -31.87 -1.12 24.76
N ASP A 261 -32.22 -2.37 24.48
CA ASP A 261 -32.29 -3.50 25.43
C ASP A 261 -31.00 -4.34 25.39
#